data_AF-A0A1Y1RKZ8-F1
#
_entry.id   AF-A0A1Y1RKZ8-F1
#
_cell.length_a   1.000
_cell.length_b   1.000
_cell.length_c   1.000
_cell.angle_alpha   90.00
_cell.angle_beta   90.00
_cell.angle_gamma   90.00
#
_symmetry.space_group_name_H-M   'P 1'
#
loop_
_entity.id
_entity.type
_entity.pdbx_description
1 polymer ?
#
loop_
_entity_poly.entity_id
_entity_poly.type
_entity_poly.pdbx_seq_one_letter_code
_entity_poly.pdbx_strand_id
1 'polypeptide(L)'
;MFYKAMKFIVISVVFFYATTLCATQAHEQQEHNRESICDDVTDVPQNECEALVALYDSTGGDNWTDNSNWKSGTVCNDWDRVTVSGGHVTELDISYNSLSGSIPTEIGNLTSLTRLYLSYNDLSGSIPTEIGNLTRLIWLDLQNNSLSRSIPASLVNCPLIYLDLGYNMLTASDAALLTFLSDKDSDWDQTQTVPPAHVSASTSARTTDVNVSWTVIPYTGDGGHYQVLYSETSGGAYTAASGTTANKSASSYEVTGLNDGTDYYFVVQTFTPAHGDQQNDLTSPISEEATFGGLVTLTPDLFSIEQNYPNPFNPITTIRYAIPRASDVGDTSL
;
A
#
# COMPACT_ATOMS: atom_id res chain seq x y z
N MET A 1 -41.09 -37.04 -32.51
CA MET A 1 -39.96 -37.38 -31.61
C MET A 1 -39.21 -36.15 -31.10
N PHE A 2 -38.96 -35.12 -31.91
CA PHE A 2 -38.23 -33.90 -31.50
C PHE A 2 -38.85 -33.12 -30.31
N TYR A 3 -40.18 -33.01 -30.23
CA TYR A 3 -40.84 -32.24 -29.16
C TYR A 3 -40.74 -32.87 -27.76
N LYS A 4 -40.56 -34.21 -27.67
CA LYS A 4 -40.37 -34.91 -26.39
C LYS A 4 -38.94 -34.77 -25.85
N ALA A 5 -37.94 -34.70 -26.73
CA ALA A 5 -36.54 -34.49 -26.35
C ALA A 5 -36.30 -33.05 -25.86
N MET A 6 -36.90 -32.04 -26.51
CA MET A 6 -36.75 -30.64 -26.13
C MET A 6 -37.40 -30.32 -24.77
N LYS A 7 -38.53 -30.96 -24.44
CA LYS A 7 -39.21 -30.82 -23.14
C LYS A 7 -38.40 -31.42 -21.98
N PHE A 8 -37.69 -32.52 -22.21
CA PHE A 8 -36.80 -33.13 -21.21
C PHE A 8 -35.57 -32.25 -20.93
N ILE A 9 -34.96 -31.67 -21.96
CA ILE A 9 -33.78 -30.80 -21.80
C ILE A 9 -34.13 -29.53 -21.03
N VAL A 10 -35.26 -28.87 -21.32
CA VAL A 10 -35.69 -27.67 -20.60
C VAL A 10 -36.02 -27.98 -19.13
N ILE A 11 -36.67 -29.11 -18.84
CA ILE A 11 -36.96 -29.53 -17.46
C ILE A 11 -35.67 -29.86 -16.69
N SER A 12 -34.71 -30.55 -17.31
CA SER A 12 -33.42 -30.88 -16.69
C SER A 12 -32.53 -29.66 -16.45
N VAL A 13 -32.53 -28.69 -17.37
CA VAL A 13 -31.79 -27.43 -17.21
C VAL A 13 -32.42 -26.56 -16.12
N VAL A 14 -33.74 -26.44 -16.08
CA VAL A 14 -34.46 -25.72 -15.02
C VAL A 14 -34.26 -26.38 -13.65
N PHE A 15 -34.24 -27.72 -13.57
CA PHE A 15 -33.91 -28.44 -12.34
C PHE A 15 -32.48 -28.18 -11.88
N PHE A 16 -31.50 -28.19 -12.80
CA PHE A 16 -30.11 -27.93 -12.47
C PHE A 16 -29.91 -26.51 -11.93
N TYR A 17 -30.46 -25.50 -12.61
CA TYR A 17 -30.41 -24.11 -12.13
C TYR A 17 -31.15 -23.91 -10.80
N ALA A 18 -32.30 -24.55 -10.59
CA ALA A 18 -33.04 -24.47 -9.33
C ALA A 18 -32.27 -25.14 -8.18
N THR A 19 -31.59 -26.27 -8.43
CA THR A 19 -30.73 -26.91 -7.43
C THR A 19 -29.49 -26.09 -7.11
N THR A 20 -28.88 -25.43 -8.10
CA THR A 20 -27.72 -24.55 -7.87
C THR A 20 -28.12 -23.31 -7.10
N LEU A 21 -29.23 -22.63 -7.45
CA LEU A 21 -29.73 -21.45 -6.72
C LEU A 21 -30.13 -21.78 -5.28
N CYS A 22 -30.75 -22.94 -5.06
CA CYS A 22 -31.14 -23.39 -3.73
C CYS A 22 -29.92 -23.79 -2.90
N ALA A 23 -28.86 -24.32 -3.52
CA ALA A 23 -27.60 -24.62 -2.85
C ALA A 23 -26.80 -23.34 -2.51
N THR A 24 -26.80 -22.31 -3.37
CA THR A 24 -26.21 -21.01 -3.02
C THR A 24 -26.98 -20.27 -1.95
N GLN A 25 -28.33 -20.27 -1.99
CA GLN A 25 -29.14 -19.70 -0.90
C GLN A 25 -28.98 -20.49 0.40
N ALA A 26 -28.85 -21.81 0.34
CA ALA A 26 -28.55 -22.63 1.50
C ALA A 26 -27.13 -22.36 2.03
N HIS A 27 -26.14 -22.13 1.16
CA HIS A 27 -24.78 -21.75 1.55
C HIS A 27 -24.74 -20.35 2.18
N GLU A 28 -25.44 -19.36 1.60
CA GLU A 28 -25.62 -18.02 2.19
C GLU A 28 -26.38 -18.06 3.52
N GLN A 29 -27.42 -18.90 3.65
CA GLN A 29 -28.11 -19.11 4.93
C GLN A 29 -27.30 -19.92 5.94
N GLN A 30 -26.40 -20.78 5.50
CA GLN A 30 -25.55 -21.60 6.36
C GLN A 30 -24.32 -20.81 6.86
N GLU A 31 -23.85 -19.80 6.12
CA GLU A 31 -22.85 -18.84 6.60
C GLU A 31 -23.44 -17.81 7.58
N HIS A 32 -24.73 -17.47 7.46
CA HIS A 32 -25.42 -16.65 8.46
C HIS A 32 -25.78 -17.41 9.75
N ASN A 33 -25.62 -18.74 9.77
CA ASN A 33 -25.92 -19.62 10.91
C ASN A 33 -24.67 -20.24 11.55
N ARG A 34 -23.47 -19.66 11.35
CA ARG A 34 -22.36 -19.92 12.25
C ARG A 34 -22.56 -19.06 13.50
N GLU A 35 -22.81 -19.69 14.64
CA GLU A 35 -22.74 -19.03 15.95
C GLU A 35 -21.41 -18.27 16.02
N SER A 36 -21.48 -16.96 16.19
CA SER A 36 -20.29 -16.14 16.34
C SER A 36 -19.66 -16.53 17.67
N ILE A 37 -18.34 -16.70 17.73
CA ILE A 37 -17.70 -16.96 19.03
C ILE A 37 -17.99 -15.84 20.04
N CYS A 38 -18.26 -14.64 19.54
CA CYS A 38 -18.61 -13.48 20.35
C CYS A 38 -20.01 -13.56 20.97
N ASP A 39 -20.89 -14.45 20.50
CA ASP A 39 -22.20 -14.66 21.11
C ASP A 39 -22.09 -15.28 22.52
N ASP A 40 -21.01 -16.02 22.78
CA ASP A 40 -20.74 -16.71 24.04
C ASP A 40 -19.70 -15.99 24.93
N VAL A 41 -19.14 -14.86 24.50
CA VAL A 41 -18.15 -14.10 25.28
C VAL A 41 -18.82 -13.40 26.47
N THR A 42 -18.13 -13.42 27.63
CA THR A 42 -18.74 -13.03 28.92
C THR A 42 -18.07 -11.86 29.63
N ASP A 43 -16.85 -11.48 29.23
CA ASP A 43 -16.02 -10.49 29.94
C ASP A 43 -15.92 -9.13 29.23
N VAL A 44 -16.37 -9.03 27.98
CA VAL A 44 -16.41 -7.78 27.19
C VAL A 44 -17.70 -7.67 26.37
N PRO A 45 -18.12 -6.46 25.94
CA PRO A 45 -19.21 -6.28 25.00
C PRO A 45 -19.00 -7.03 23.68
N GLN A 46 -20.10 -7.51 23.09
CA GLN A 46 -20.08 -8.27 21.84
C GLN A 46 -19.32 -7.55 20.71
N ASN A 47 -19.53 -6.24 20.54
CA ASN A 47 -18.86 -5.45 19.50
C ASN A 47 -17.34 -5.29 19.72
N GLU A 48 -16.86 -5.44 20.95
CA GLU A 48 -15.41 -5.45 21.24
C GLU A 48 -14.80 -6.80 20.88
N CYS A 49 -15.48 -7.91 21.21
CA CYS A 49 -15.07 -9.22 20.72
C CYS A 49 -15.06 -9.27 19.19
N GLU A 50 -16.11 -8.76 18.54
CA GLU A 50 -16.21 -8.73 17.07
C GLU A 50 -15.06 -7.91 16.45
N ALA A 51 -14.63 -6.83 17.10
CA ALA A 51 -13.47 -6.05 16.66
C ALA A 51 -12.16 -6.86 16.75
N LEU A 52 -11.96 -7.63 17.82
CA LEU A 52 -10.80 -8.52 17.94
C LEU A 52 -10.84 -9.64 16.90
N VAL A 53 -12.01 -10.26 16.68
CA VAL A 53 -12.19 -11.29 15.64
C VAL A 53 -11.95 -10.72 14.24
N ALA A 54 -12.45 -9.51 13.96
CA ALA A 54 -12.21 -8.83 12.69
C ALA A 54 -10.71 -8.57 12.50
N LEU A 55 -9.98 -8.17 13.54
CA LEU A 55 -8.53 -7.99 13.48
C LEU A 55 -7.83 -9.31 13.17
N TYR A 56 -8.18 -10.38 13.88
CA TYR A 56 -7.67 -11.72 13.62
C TYR A 56 -7.89 -12.14 12.17
N ASP A 57 -9.12 -12.05 11.68
CA ASP A 57 -9.50 -12.55 10.35
C ASP A 57 -8.89 -11.69 9.22
N SER A 58 -8.88 -10.36 9.37
CA SER A 58 -8.34 -9.43 8.38
C SER A 58 -6.82 -9.39 8.30
N THR A 59 -6.13 -9.90 9.32
CA THR A 59 -4.67 -9.89 9.38
C THR A 59 -4.03 -11.28 9.39
N GLY A 60 -4.78 -12.30 8.97
CA GLY A 60 -4.28 -13.65 8.78
C GLY A 60 -3.95 -14.38 10.09
N GLY A 61 -4.80 -14.24 11.10
CA GLY A 61 -4.64 -14.76 12.46
C GLY A 61 -4.19 -16.21 12.58
N ASP A 62 -4.62 -17.08 11.67
CA ASP A 62 -4.19 -18.49 11.62
C ASP A 62 -2.67 -18.65 11.40
N ASN A 63 -2.01 -17.64 10.84
CA ASN A 63 -0.59 -17.63 10.47
C ASN A 63 0.27 -16.68 11.32
N TRP A 64 -0.29 -16.06 12.37
CA TRP A 64 0.51 -15.26 13.29
C TRP A 64 1.56 -16.12 13.98
N THR A 65 2.66 -15.49 14.41
CA THR A 65 3.73 -16.21 15.14
C THR A 65 3.21 -16.81 16.46
N ASP A 66 2.37 -16.06 17.17
CA ASP A 66 1.65 -16.48 18.36
C ASP A 66 0.19 -16.02 18.26
N ASN A 67 -0.72 -16.99 18.20
CA ASN A 67 -2.16 -16.77 18.22
C ASN A 67 -2.83 -17.56 19.35
N SER A 68 -2.09 -17.81 20.43
CA SER A 68 -2.55 -18.67 21.52
C SER A 68 -3.89 -18.19 22.08
N ASN A 69 -4.83 -19.14 22.19
CA ASN A 69 -6.21 -18.97 22.67
C ASN A 69 -7.11 -18.02 21.85
N TRP A 70 -6.61 -17.35 20.82
CA TRP A 70 -7.44 -16.50 19.97
C TRP A 70 -8.58 -17.31 19.35
N LYS A 71 -9.77 -16.71 19.33
CA LYS A 71 -11.00 -17.36 18.86
C LYS A 71 -11.25 -18.72 19.54
N SER A 72 -10.93 -18.81 20.83
CA SER A 72 -11.27 -19.96 21.68
C SER A 72 -11.76 -19.50 23.06
N GLY A 73 -12.54 -20.35 23.73
CA GLY A 73 -13.12 -20.03 25.04
C GLY A 73 -14.20 -18.94 24.99
N THR A 74 -14.55 -18.41 26.17
CA THR A 74 -15.66 -17.45 26.38
C THR A 74 -15.18 -16.16 27.08
N VAL A 75 -13.87 -15.97 27.17
CA VAL A 75 -13.22 -14.88 27.91
C VAL A 75 -12.13 -14.29 27.01
N CYS A 76 -12.34 -13.07 26.52
CA CYS A 76 -11.37 -12.39 25.65
C CYS A 76 -10.06 -12.06 26.39
N ASN A 77 -10.09 -11.86 27.71
CA ASN A 77 -8.88 -11.66 28.50
C ASN A 77 -7.95 -12.90 28.58
N ASP A 78 -8.42 -14.07 28.14
CA ASP A 78 -7.58 -15.26 28.01
C ASP A 78 -6.90 -15.35 26.64
N TRP A 79 -7.29 -14.51 25.68
CA TRP A 79 -6.64 -14.41 24.36
C TRP A 79 -5.30 -13.74 24.53
N ASP A 80 -4.25 -14.33 23.94
CA ASP A 80 -2.89 -13.87 24.16
C ASP A 80 -2.74 -12.39 23.77
N ARG A 81 -2.13 -11.62 24.68
CA ARG A 81 -1.85 -10.18 24.57
C ARG A 81 -3.07 -9.26 24.45
N VAL A 82 -4.24 -9.72 24.86
CA VAL A 82 -5.42 -8.89 25.11
C VAL A 82 -5.51 -8.59 26.61
N THR A 83 -5.66 -7.32 26.97
CA THR A 83 -5.89 -6.91 28.37
C THR A 83 -7.26 -6.29 28.55
N VAL A 84 -8.08 -6.91 29.40
CA VAL A 84 -9.43 -6.46 29.77
C VAL A 84 -9.41 -5.87 31.18
N SER A 85 -10.04 -4.71 31.35
CA SER A 85 -10.21 -4.06 32.65
C SER A 85 -11.58 -3.40 32.73
N GLY A 86 -12.28 -3.63 33.84
CA GLY A 86 -13.63 -3.09 34.05
C GLY A 86 -14.67 -3.60 33.04
N GLY A 87 -14.44 -4.77 32.45
CA GLY A 87 -15.32 -5.37 31.44
C GLY A 87 -15.12 -4.82 30.03
N HIS A 88 -13.96 -4.23 29.73
CA HIS A 88 -13.64 -3.67 28.42
C HIS A 88 -12.20 -3.97 28.03
N VAL A 89 -11.92 -4.12 26.73
CA VAL A 89 -10.56 -4.17 26.20
C VAL A 89 -9.89 -2.81 26.41
N THR A 90 -8.73 -2.82 27.07
CA THR A 90 -8.01 -1.60 27.46
C THR A 90 -6.60 -1.52 26.92
N GLU A 91 -6.00 -2.66 26.56
CA GLU A 91 -4.70 -2.73 25.91
C GLU A 91 -4.65 -3.94 24.99
N LEU A 92 -4.05 -3.73 23.82
CA LEU A 92 -3.83 -4.74 22.80
C LEU A 92 -2.39 -4.59 22.31
N ASP A 93 -1.57 -5.62 22.51
CA ASP A 93 -0.19 -5.67 22.03
C ASP A 93 0.00 -6.88 21.13
N ILE A 94 -0.08 -6.69 19.81
CA ILE A 94 0.19 -7.77 18.84
C ILE A 94 1.43 -7.43 18.02
N SER A 95 2.41 -6.77 18.66
CA SER A 95 3.68 -6.42 18.03
C SER A 95 4.52 -7.66 17.76
N TYR A 96 5.39 -7.62 16.75
CA TYR A 96 6.30 -8.72 16.40
C TYR A 96 5.59 -10.07 16.22
N ASN A 97 4.51 -10.09 15.44
CA ASN A 97 3.65 -11.27 15.35
C ASN A 97 3.28 -11.69 13.93
N SER A 98 3.95 -11.11 12.92
CA SER A 98 3.76 -11.43 11.50
C SER A 98 2.32 -11.23 11.01
N LEU A 99 1.61 -10.24 11.55
CA LEU A 99 0.29 -9.86 11.05
C LEU A 99 0.44 -9.38 9.60
N SER A 100 -0.43 -9.84 8.71
CA SER A 100 -0.41 -9.42 7.29
C SER A 100 -1.82 -9.18 6.78
N GLY A 101 -2.06 -8.09 6.05
CA GLY A 101 -3.41 -7.65 5.68
C GLY A 101 -3.67 -6.23 6.12
N SER A 102 -4.91 -5.83 6.38
CA SER A 102 -5.27 -4.44 6.74
C SER A 102 -5.83 -4.35 8.15
N ILE A 103 -5.60 -3.22 8.82
CA ILE A 103 -6.29 -2.89 10.08
C ILE A 103 -7.80 -2.72 9.79
N PRO A 104 -8.70 -3.49 10.42
CA PRO A 104 -10.14 -3.41 10.15
C PRO A 104 -10.74 -2.14 10.76
N THR A 105 -11.84 -1.65 10.17
CA THR A 105 -12.57 -0.47 10.66
C THR A 105 -13.15 -0.68 12.06
N GLU A 106 -13.48 -1.93 12.39
CA GLU A 106 -14.04 -2.39 13.65
C GLU A 106 -13.11 -2.13 14.83
N ILE A 107 -11.81 -1.88 14.61
CA ILE A 107 -10.89 -1.45 15.67
C ILE A 107 -11.43 -0.24 16.45
N GLY A 108 -12.21 0.64 15.80
CA GLY A 108 -12.84 1.80 16.43
C GLY A 108 -13.93 1.47 17.45
N ASN A 109 -14.38 0.21 17.54
CA ASN A 109 -15.35 -0.25 18.54
C ASN A 109 -14.71 -0.42 19.93
N LEU A 110 -13.38 -0.53 20.02
CA LEU A 110 -12.62 -0.67 21.27
C LEU A 110 -12.50 0.66 22.02
N THR A 111 -13.60 1.37 22.26
CA THR A 111 -13.61 2.76 22.75
C THR A 111 -12.95 2.97 24.14
N SER A 112 -12.75 1.89 24.89
CA SER A 112 -12.03 1.86 26.17
C SER A 112 -10.52 1.66 26.03
N LEU A 113 -10.02 1.39 24.83
CA LEU A 113 -8.62 1.11 24.56
C LEU A 113 -7.74 2.32 24.90
N THR A 114 -6.68 2.05 25.65
CA THR A 114 -5.70 3.05 26.10
C THR A 114 -4.35 2.88 25.42
N ARG A 115 -4.02 1.64 25.01
CA ARG A 115 -2.77 1.32 24.34
C ARG A 115 -3.01 0.34 23.20
N LEU A 116 -2.46 0.65 22.04
CA LEU A 116 -2.50 -0.19 20.86
C LEU A 116 -1.08 -0.30 20.30
N TYR A 117 -0.54 -1.52 20.31
CA TYR A 117 0.77 -1.83 19.75
C TYR A 117 0.58 -2.86 18.62
N LEU A 118 0.90 -2.43 17.40
CA LEU A 118 0.86 -3.27 16.20
C LEU A 118 2.19 -3.20 15.44
N SER A 119 3.26 -2.76 16.09
CA SER A 119 4.55 -2.52 15.46
C SER A 119 5.27 -3.81 15.06
N TYR A 120 6.17 -3.71 14.08
CA TYR A 120 6.96 -4.84 13.57
C TYR A 120 6.07 -5.99 13.06
N ASN A 121 5.17 -5.66 12.15
CA ASN A 121 4.26 -6.57 11.46
C ASN A 121 4.15 -6.20 9.98
N ASP A 122 3.61 -7.07 9.14
CA ASP A 122 3.45 -6.83 7.70
C ASP A 122 2.07 -6.22 7.35
N LEU A 123 1.53 -5.34 8.22
CA LEU A 123 0.24 -4.69 7.97
C LEU A 123 0.34 -3.74 6.78
N SER A 124 -0.74 -3.63 6.01
CA SER A 124 -0.83 -2.88 4.77
C SER A 124 -2.15 -2.12 4.66
N GLY A 125 -2.34 -1.35 3.58
CA GLY A 125 -3.53 -0.51 3.41
C GLY A 125 -3.45 0.78 4.23
N SER A 126 -4.57 1.36 4.61
CA SER A 126 -4.63 2.63 5.38
C SER A 126 -4.90 2.40 6.86
N ILE A 127 -4.49 3.37 7.68
CA ILE A 127 -5.03 3.52 9.04
C ILE A 127 -6.53 3.90 8.91
N PRO A 128 -7.47 3.12 9.48
CA PRO A 128 -8.90 3.40 9.36
C PRO A 128 -9.27 4.70 10.07
N THR A 129 -10.23 5.45 9.51
CA THR A 129 -10.70 6.71 10.11
C THR A 129 -11.31 6.53 11.50
N GLU A 130 -11.82 5.34 11.76
CA GLU A 130 -12.43 4.87 13.00
C GLU A 130 -11.43 4.82 14.16
N ILE A 131 -10.12 4.88 13.90
CA ILE A 131 -9.11 5.04 14.96
C ILE A 131 -9.40 6.28 15.83
N GLY A 132 -10.01 7.32 15.25
CA GLY A 132 -10.40 8.53 15.97
C GLY A 132 -11.57 8.34 16.94
N ASN A 133 -12.24 7.20 16.94
CA ASN A 133 -13.25 6.84 17.94
C ASN A 133 -12.60 6.39 19.27
N LEU A 134 -11.31 6.09 19.27
CA LEU A 134 -10.55 5.64 20.44
C LEU A 134 -10.15 6.83 21.33
N THR A 135 -11.14 7.56 21.84
CA THR A 135 -10.93 8.82 22.60
C THR A 135 -10.22 8.65 23.95
N ARG A 136 -9.81 7.44 24.30
CA ARG A 136 -9.03 7.09 25.49
C ARG A 136 -7.63 6.58 25.15
N LEU A 137 -7.30 6.48 23.87
CA LEU A 137 -6.02 6.00 23.39
C LEU A 137 -4.93 7.02 23.71
N ILE A 138 -3.96 6.61 24.51
CA ILE A 138 -2.82 7.42 24.92
C ILE A 138 -1.50 6.92 24.31
N TRP A 139 -1.48 5.68 23.83
CA TRP A 139 -0.32 5.06 23.22
C TRP A 139 -0.73 4.37 21.91
N LEU A 140 -0.13 4.80 20.81
CA LEU A 140 -0.30 4.18 19.50
C LEU A 140 1.06 3.91 18.88
N ASP A 141 1.38 2.65 18.66
CA ASP A 141 2.62 2.23 18.00
C ASP A 141 2.27 1.39 16.76
N LEU A 142 2.53 1.96 15.57
CA LEU A 142 2.30 1.34 14.27
C LEU A 142 3.61 1.22 13.46
N GLN A 143 4.76 1.45 14.09
CA GLN A 143 6.02 1.50 13.36
C GLN A 143 6.39 0.18 12.71
N ASN A 144 7.24 0.21 11.68
CA ASN A 144 7.71 -0.98 10.96
C ASN A 144 6.53 -1.84 10.50
N ASN A 145 5.78 -1.27 9.56
CA ASN A 145 4.71 -1.93 8.82
C ASN A 145 4.75 -1.45 7.36
N SER A 146 3.86 -1.99 6.53
CA SER A 146 3.60 -1.53 5.16
C SER A 146 2.32 -0.68 5.08
N LEU A 147 1.97 0.08 6.14
CA LEU A 147 0.81 0.98 6.11
C LEU A 147 1.07 2.14 5.16
N SER A 148 0.00 2.67 4.58
CA SER A 148 0.07 3.52 3.41
C SER A 148 -1.14 4.46 3.33
N ARG A 149 -1.13 5.38 2.35
CA ARG A 149 -2.17 6.41 2.15
C ARG A 149 -2.13 7.51 3.23
N SER A 150 -3.11 8.42 3.16
CA SER A 150 -3.20 9.54 4.09
C SER A 150 -3.55 9.06 5.51
N ILE A 151 -2.82 9.56 6.49
CA ILE A 151 -3.19 9.47 7.92
C ILE A 151 -4.54 10.16 8.10
N PRO A 152 -5.51 9.54 8.79
CA PRO A 152 -6.83 10.11 8.98
C PRO A 152 -6.78 11.31 9.92
N ALA A 153 -7.40 12.42 9.53
CA ALA A 153 -7.49 13.64 10.36
C ALA A 153 -8.16 13.40 11.71
N SER A 154 -9.01 12.37 11.82
CA SER A 154 -9.66 11.97 13.08
C SER A 154 -8.68 11.49 14.15
N LEU A 155 -7.43 11.17 13.81
CA LEU A 155 -6.40 10.78 14.79
C LEU A 155 -6.16 11.87 15.86
N VAL A 156 -6.39 13.15 15.52
CA VAL A 156 -6.29 14.28 16.46
C VAL A 156 -7.29 14.21 17.63
N ASN A 157 -8.32 13.36 17.52
CA ASN A 157 -9.30 13.15 18.59
C ASN A 157 -8.76 12.25 19.71
N CYS A 158 -7.68 11.51 19.45
CA CYS A 158 -7.06 10.63 20.44
C CYS A 158 -6.13 11.45 21.35
N PRO A 159 -6.21 11.29 22.69
CA PRO A 159 -5.36 12.02 23.64
C PRO A 159 -3.95 11.40 23.73
N LEU A 160 -3.28 11.23 22.59
CA LEU A 160 -1.99 10.54 22.49
C LEU A 160 -0.90 11.26 23.30
N ILE A 161 -0.20 10.47 24.10
CA ILE A 161 1.04 10.84 24.78
C ILE A 161 2.23 10.28 24.01
N TYR A 162 2.06 9.10 23.42
CA TYR A 162 3.01 8.45 22.54
C TYR A 162 2.36 8.13 21.20
N LEU A 163 3.08 8.46 20.13
CA LEU A 163 2.77 8.06 18.77
C LEU A 163 4.08 7.64 18.11
N ASP A 164 4.05 6.50 17.42
CA ASP A 164 5.12 6.13 16.50
C ASP A 164 4.49 5.56 15.23
N LEU A 165 4.74 6.24 14.12
CA LEU A 165 4.27 5.87 12.79
C LEU A 165 5.42 5.51 11.86
N GLY A 166 6.65 5.43 12.39
CA GLY A 166 7.84 5.36 11.58
C GLY A 166 7.92 4.10 10.72
N TYR A 167 8.70 4.17 9.64
CA TYR A 167 8.95 3.03 8.76
C TYR A 167 7.67 2.44 8.17
N ASN A 168 6.81 3.31 7.64
CA ASN A 168 5.62 2.99 6.84
C ASN A 168 5.69 3.73 5.49
N MET A 169 4.55 3.96 4.82
CA MET A 169 4.37 4.73 3.58
C MET A 169 3.26 5.78 3.69
N LEU A 170 3.12 6.35 4.89
CA LEU A 170 2.01 7.23 5.23
C LEU A 170 2.22 8.65 4.70
N THR A 171 1.13 9.34 4.40
CA THR A 171 1.16 10.76 4.01
C THR A 171 0.22 11.58 4.87
N ALA A 172 0.43 12.89 4.96
CA ALA A 172 -0.51 13.82 5.57
C ALA A 172 -0.45 15.18 4.88
N SER A 173 -1.60 15.83 4.73
CA SER A 173 -1.69 17.15 4.10
C SER A 173 -2.53 18.15 4.91
N ASP A 174 -3.28 17.69 5.91
CA ASP A 174 -4.06 18.57 6.78
C ASP A 174 -3.15 19.31 7.77
N ALA A 175 -3.28 20.63 7.87
CA ALA A 175 -2.36 21.45 8.68
C ALA A 175 -2.48 21.17 10.19
N ALA A 176 -3.69 20.89 10.69
CA ALA A 176 -3.89 20.58 12.10
C ALA A 176 -3.31 19.20 12.43
N LEU A 177 -3.54 18.22 11.55
CA LEU A 177 -2.95 16.89 11.65
C LEU A 177 -1.42 16.95 11.59
N LEU A 178 -0.83 17.68 10.64
CA LEU A 178 0.63 17.84 10.54
C LEU A 178 1.23 18.41 11.83
N THR A 179 0.60 19.44 12.40
CA THR A 179 1.03 20.03 13.68
C THR A 179 0.95 19.02 14.81
N PHE A 180 -0.14 18.25 14.87
CA PHE A 180 -0.33 17.20 15.87
C PHE A 180 0.72 16.09 15.74
N LEU A 181 0.96 15.58 14.54
CA LEU A 181 1.91 14.51 14.29
C LEU A 181 3.33 14.94 14.69
N SER A 182 3.79 16.10 14.21
CA SER A 182 5.13 16.61 14.55
C SER A 182 5.31 16.97 16.03
N ASP A 183 4.23 17.22 16.79
CA ASP A 183 4.28 17.37 18.26
C ASP A 183 4.48 16.01 18.97
N LYS A 184 3.90 14.93 18.44
CA LYS A 184 3.98 13.59 19.05
C LYS A 184 5.20 12.78 18.62
N ASP A 185 5.59 12.93 17.36
CA ASP A 185 6.65 12.20 16.70
C ASP A 185 7.32 13.17 15.71
N SER A 186 8.45 13.76 16.09
CA SER A 186 9.02 14.90 15.36
C SER A 186 9.62 14.55 14.00
N ASP A 187 9.89 13.27 13.76
CA ASP A 187 10.52 12.71 12.58
C ASP A 187 9.67 11.65 11.88
N TRP A 188 8.38 11.56 12.23
CA TRP A 188 7.42 10.65 11.62
C TRP A 188 7.46 10.72 10.09
N ASP A 189 7.61 11.90 9.50
CA ASP A 189 7.61 12.14 8.05
C ASP A 189 8.94 11.72 7.39
N GLN A 190 10.04 11.84 8.12
CA GLN A 190 11.37 11.43 7.66
C GLN A 190 11.52 9.91 7.63
N THR A 191 10.72 9.19 8.40
CA THR A 191 10.80 7.72 8.47
C THR A 191 9.80 7.05 7.52
N GLN A 192 8.99 7.81 6.77
CA GLN A 192 8.12 7.25 5.75
C GLN A 192 8.91 6.90 4.50
N THR A 193 8.77 5.67 4.04
CA THR A 193 9.24 5.28 2.72
C THR A 193 8.34 5.95 1.70
N VAL A 194 8.93 6.75 0.81
CA VAL A 194 8.22 7.40 -0.29
C VAL A 194 8.79 6.95 -1.62
N PRO A 195 7.95 6.79 -2.65
CA PRO A 195 8.45 6.62 -4.00
C PRO A 195 9.27 7.84 -4.45
N PRO A 196 10.27 7.66 -5.35
CA PRO A 196 10.89 8.78 -6.04
C PRO A 196 9.84 9.57 -6.82
N ALA A 197 9.89 10.89 -6.77
CA ALA A 197 8.96 11.78 -7.47
C ALA A 197 9.65 12.48 -8.65
N HIS A 198 8.85 13.09 -9.54
CA HIS A 198 9.36 13.87 -10.69
C HIS A 198 10.38 13.11 -11.56
N VAL A 199 10.09 11.83 -11.85
CA VAL A 199 10.93 11.05 -12.77
C VAL A 199 10.88 11.71 -14.16
N SER A 200 12.01 11.83 -14.83
CA SER A 200 12.14 12.43 -16.16
C SER A 200 13.26 11.75 -16.94
N ALA A 201 13.19 11.80 -18.28
CA ALA A 201 14.19 11.20 -19.17
C ALA A 201 14.79 12.26 -20.11
N SER A 202 16.10 12.20 -20.34
CA SER A 202 16.81 13.05 -21.28
C SER A 202 17.82 12.27 -22.12
N THR A 203 18.23 12.86 -23.24
CA THR A 203 19.24 12.27 -24.15
C THR A 203 20.57 12.10 -23.45
N SER A 204 21.21 10.93 -23.64
CA SER A 204 22.61 10.71 -23.31
C SER A 204 23.52 11.04 -24.51
N ALA A 205 24.84 10.90 -24.34
CA ALA A 205 25.85 11.04 -25.37
C ALA A 205 25.73 10.01 -26.51
N ARG A 206 25.10 8.85 -26.25
CA ARG A 206 24.84 7.82 -27.26
C ARG A 206 23.34 7.74 -27.53
N THR A 207 22.97 7.49 -28.79
CA THR A 207 21.55 7.37 -29.19
C THR A 207 20.86 6.22 -28.47
N THR A 208 21.59 5.15 -28.16
CA THR A 208 21.07 3.97 -27.45
C THR A 208 20.95 4.13 -25.94
N ASP A 209 21.28 5.31 -25.40
CA ASP A 209 21.39 5.51 -23.96
C ASP A 209 20.47 6.66 -23.53
N VAL A 210 19.83 6.52 -22.37
CA VAL A 210 18.86 7.48 -21.83
C VAL A 210 19.21 7.78 -20.38
N ASN A 211 19.35 9.07 -20.06
CA ASN A 211 19.55 9.50 -18.68
C ASN A 211 18.19 9.69 -18.01
N VAL A 212 17.91 8.93 -16.96
CA VAL A 212 16.69 9.05 -16.15
C VAL A 212 17.03 9.79 -14.87
N SER A 213 16.25 10.80 -14.48
CA SER A 213 16.46 11.60 -13.27
C SER A 213 15.18 11.77 -12.45
N TRP A 214 15.30 12.04 -11.16
CA TRP A 214 14.18 12.14 -10.23
C TRP A 214 14.49 13.05 -9.04
N THR A 215 13.44 13.42 -8.29
CA THR A 215 13.57 14.03 -6.97
C THR A 215 13.93 12.96 -5.95
N VAL A 216 15.09 13.12 -5.33
CA VAL A 216 15.59 12.26 -4.26
C VAL A 216 14.59 12.26 -3.12
N ILE A 217 14.32 11.08 -2.56
CA ILE A 217 13.40 10.95 -1.42
C ILE A 217 13.96 11.69 -0.19
N PRO A 218 13.12 12.17 0.74
CA PRO A 218 13.58 12.90 1.92
C PRO A 218 14.54 12.10 2.81
N TYR A 219 14.41 10.77 2.82
CA TYR A 219 15.18 9.88 3.70
C TYR A 219 16.15 8.95 2.98
N THR A 220 17.44 9.30 3.05
CA THR A 220 18.52 8.46 2.51
C THR A 220 19.26 7.66 3.58
N GLY A 221 18.80 7.68 4.84
CA GLY A 221 19.35 6.88 5.92
C GLY A 221 19.14 5.37 5.70
N ASP A 222 19.90 4.56 6.43
CA ASP A 222 19.85 3.09 6.44
C ASP A 222 20.27 2.34 5.16
N GLY A 223 21.01 3.00 4.27
CA GLY A 223 21.56 2.36 3.07
C GLY A 223 20.55 2.32 1.91
N GLY A 224 20.49 1.23 1.15
CA GLY A 224 19.55 1.09 0.03
C GLY A 224 20.04 1.67 -1.29
N HIS A 225 19.18 1.68 -2.31
CA HIS A 225 19.49 2.18 -3.65
C HIS A 225 18.21 2.45 -4.45
N TYR A 226 18.36 3.02 -5.64
CA TYR A 226 17.31 3.07 -6.65
C TYR A 226 17.60 2.07 -7.77
N GLN A 227 16.56 1.50 -8.35
CA GLN A 227 16.61 0.72 -9.59
C GLN A 227 15.71 1.38 -10.64
N VAL A 228 16.25 1.62 -11.82
CA VAL A 228 15.44 2.08 -12.96
C VAL A 228 14.89 0.87 -13.69
N LEU A 229 13.58 0.89 -13.95
CA LEU A 229 12.89 -0.11 -14.75
C LEU A 229 12.34 0.56 -16.01
N TYR A 230 12.30 -0.17 -17.14
CA TYR A 230 11.77 0.36 -18.41
C TYR A 230 10.89 -0.65 -19.16
N SER A 231 9.98 -0.17 -20.00
CA SER A 231 9.13 -1.00 -20.87
C SER A 231 9.03 -0.38 -22.26
N GLU A 232 8.82 -1.21 -23.30
CA GLU A 232 8.50 -0.75 -24.67
C GLU A 232 6.99 -0.53 -24.88
N THR A 233 6.17 -0.89 -23.88
CA THR A 233 4.71 -0.74 -23.92
C THR A 233 4.23 0.01 -22.68
N SER A 234 3.35 1.00 -22.85
CA SER A 234 2.78 1.73 -21.72
C SER A 234 2.02 0.77 -20.82
N GLY A 235 2.40 0.69 -19.55
CA GLY A 235 1.82 -0.27 -18.59
C GLY A 235 2.15 -1.75 -18.91
N GLY A 236 3.12 -2.00 -19.79
CA GLY A 236 3.60 -3.34 -20.11
C GLY A 236 4.51 -3.91 -19.03
N ALA A 237 5.05 -5.10 -19.28
CA ALA A 237 6.07 -5.68 -18.41
C ALA A 237 7.32 -4.78 -18.39
N TYR A 238 7.83 -4.52 -17.19
CA TYR A 238 9.03 -3.73 -17.00
C TYR A 238 10.27 -4.62 -16.89
N THR A 239 11.36 -4.17 -17.50
CA THR A 239 12.69 -4.75 -17.46
C THR A 239 13.59 -3.89 -16.60
N ALA A 240 14.38 -4.50 -15.72
CA ALA A 240 15.38 -3.77 -14.95
C ALA A 240 16.54 -3.30 -15.82
N ALA A 241 16.98 -2.06 -15.59
CA ALA A 241 18.28 -1.61 -16.07
C ALA A 241 19.40 -2.47 -15.48
N SER A 242 20.57 -2.47 -16.14
CA SER A 242 21.67 -3.40 -15.85
C SER A 242 22.29 -3.27 -14.45
N GLY A 243 21.94 -2.22 -13.70
CA GLY A 243 22.37 -2.03 -12.32
C GLY A 243 21.45 -1.12 -11.52
N THR A 244 21.97 -0.71 -10.38
CA THR A 244 21.29 0.13 -9.39
C THR A 244 22.17 1.33 -9.07
N THR A 245 21.60 2.35 -8.42
CA THR A 245 22.42 3.43 -7.86
C THR A 245 23.25 2.93 -6.69
N ALA A 246 24.30 3.67 -6.34
CA ALA A 246 25.15 3.32 -5.20
C ALA A 246 24.42 3.45 -3.86
N ASN A 247 23.48 4.39 -3.77
CA ASN A 247 22.69 4.67 -2.59
C ASN A 247 21.40 5.44 -2.94
N LYS A 248 20.60 5.74 -1.92
CA LYS A 248 19.38 6.56 -2.01
C LYS A 248 19.63 8.07 -2.18
N SER A 249 20.87 8.55 -2.25
CA SER A 249 21.17 9.98 -2.51
C SER A 249 21.41 10.31 -3.99
N ALA A 250 21.46 9.30 -4.86
CA ALA A 250 21.50 9.50 -6.30
C ALA A 250 20.19 10.10 -6.82
N SER A 251 20.30 11.04 -7.76
CA SER A 251 19.17 11.72 -8.41
C SER A 251 19.02 11.37 -9.89
N SER A 252 19.87 10.48 -10.41
CA SER A 252 19.83 10.04 -11.80
C SER A 252 20.53 8.70 -12.01
N TYR A 253 20.21 8.04 -13.12
CA TYR A 253 20.83 6.82 -13.61
C TYR A 253 20.74 6.74 -15.14
N GLU A 254 21.83 6.33 -15.78
CA GLU A 254 21.91 6.17 -17.23
C GLU A 254 21.57 4.73 -17.63
N VAL A 255 20.46 4.57 -18.34
CA VAL A 255 20.06 3.28 -18.94
C VAL A 255 20.76 3.16 -20.29
N THR A 256 21.48 2.06 -20.50
CA THR A 256 22.32 1.85 -21.70
C THR A 256 21.82 0.67 -22.54
N GLY A 257 22.13 0.69 -23.84
CA GLY A 257 21.87 -0.44 -24.73
C GLY A 257 20.41 -0.62 -25.16
N LEU A 258 19.66 0.48 -25.20
CA LEU A 258 18.29 0.53 -25.72
C LEU A 258 18.28 0.55 -27.26
N ASN A 259 17.14 0.20 -27.86
CA ASN A 259 17.00 0.11 -29.31
C ASN A 259 16.70 1.48 -29.94
N ASP A 260 17.54 1.89 -30.89
CA ASP A 260 17.29 3.05 -31.74
C ASP A 260 15.88 3.01 -32.38
N GLY A 261 15.19 4.15 -32.41
CA GLY A 261 13.85 4.26 -33.01
C GLY A 261 12.71 3.72 -32.16
N THR A 262 12.97 3.32 -30.91
CA THR A 262 11.98 2.67 -30.04
C THR A 262 11.50 3.62 -28.94
N ASP A 263 10.20 3.55 -28.65
CA ASP A 263 9.58 4.29 -27.55
C ASP A 263 9.74 3.52 -26.24
N TYR A 264 10.29 4.16 -25.20
CA TYR A 264 10.45 3.57 -23.87
C TYR A 264 9.71 4.34 -22.77
N TYR A 265 9.17 3.59 -21.81
CA TYR A 265 8.49 4.06 -20.59
C TYR A 265 9.34 3.69 -19.38
N PHE A 266 9.62 4.64 -18.47
CA PHE A 266 10.51 4.44 -17.31
C PHE A 266 9.77 4.60 -15.98
N VAL A 267 10.21 3.85 -14.97
CA VAL A 267 9.87 4.04 -13.55
C VAL A 267 11.13 3.86 -12.68
N VAL A 268 11.15 4.45 -11.49
CA VAL A 268 12.27 4.35 -10.55
C VAL A 268 11.77 3.73 -9.26
N GLN A 269 12.36 2.61 -8.87
CA GLN A 269 12.04 1.93 -7.62
C GLN A 269 13.08 2.29 -6.56
N THR A 270 12.63 2.69 -5.37
CA THR A 270 13.47 2.81 -4.18
C THR A 270 13.50 1.49 -3.46
N PHE A 271 14.70 1.03 -3.13
CA PHE A 271 14.95 -0.06 -2.21
C PHE A 271 15.53 0.51 -0.92
N THR A 272 14.85 0.28 0.20
CA THR A 272 15.39 0.56 1.54
C THR A 272 15.62 -0.77 2.24
N PRO A 273 16.85 -1.06 2.73
CA PRO A 273 17.11 -2.30 3.45
C PRO A 273 16.19 -2.37 4.65
N ALA A 274 15.69 -3.57 4.89
CA ALA A 274 14.81 -3.85 6.01
C ALA A 274 15.46 -3.46 7.34
N HIS A 275 14.69 -2.83 8.23
CA HIS A 275 14.97 -2.89 9.67
C HIS A 275 14.47 -4.25 10.20
N GLY A 276 15.19 -5.33 9.88
CA GLY A 276 14.76 -6.71 10.15
C GLY A 276 14.35 -7.46 8.87
N ASP A 277 13.13 -8.03 8.82
CA ASP A 277 12.65 -8.90 7.73
C ASP A 277 11.74 -8.18 6.68
N GLN A 278 11.55 -6.86 6.79
CA GLN A 278 10.58 -6.12 5.96
C GLN A 278 11.20 -5.37 4.78
N GLN A 279 10.84 -5.76 3.54
CA GLN A 279 11.24 -5.05 2.32
C GLN A 279 10.33 -3.83 2.07
N ASN A 280 10.83 -2.63 2.29
CA ASN A 280 10.15 -1.37 1.98
C ASN A 280 10.45 -0.91 0.54
N ASP A 281 10.14 -1.78 -0.43
CA ASP A 281 10.44 -1.53 -1.84
C ASP A 281 9.28 -0.77 -2.51
N LEU A 282 9.45 0.53 -2.74
CA LEU A 282 8.43 1.37 -3.35
C LEU A 282 8.81 1.77 -4.77
N THR A 283 7.89 1.53 -5.70
CA THR A 283 8.04 1.97 -7.09
C THR A 283 7.44 3.36 -7.27
N SER A 284 8.16 4.26 -7.94
CA SER A 284 7.64 5.56 -8.32
C SER A 284 6.33 5.45 -9.09
N PRO A 285 5.45 6.46 -9.01
CA PRO A 285 4.50 6.70 -10.08
C PRO A 285 5.22 6.73 -11.43
N ILE A 286 4.51 6.32 -12.48
CA ILE A 286 5.01 6.48 -13.84
C ILE A 286 5.04 7.98 -14.15
N SER A 287 6.12 8.45 -14.76
CA SER A 287 6.37 9.88 -14.97
C SER A 287 5.64 10.51 -16.16
N GLU A 288 5.79 11.84 -16.30
CA GLU A 288 5.16 12.68 -17.34
C GLU A 288 5.73 12.47 -18.76
N GLU A 289 4.86 12.60 -19.77
CA GLU A 289 5.17 12.31 -21.18
C GLU A 289 6.23 13.24 -21.78
N ALA A 290 7.33 12.67 -22.29
CA ALA A 290 8.39 13.40 -23.00
C ALA A 290 8.35 13.10 -24.52
N THR A 291 7.40 13.67 -25.25
CA THR A 291 7.34 13.53 -26.73
C THR A 291 8.39 14.41 -27.42
N PHE A 292 9.35 13.80 -28.12
CA PHE A 292 10.09 14.49 -29.17
C PHE A 292 9.41 14.27 -30.54
N GLY A 293 8.71 15.30 -31.00
CA GLY A 293 8.39 15.46 -32.42
C GLY A 293 9.68 15.69 -33.20
N GLY A 294 9.78 15.05 -34.38
CA GLY A 294 10.98 15.05 -35.22
C GLY A 294 11.56 16.42 -35.54
N LEU A 295 12.82 16.40 -36.00
CA LEU A 295 13.62 17.54 -36.46
C LEU A 295 12.80 18.81 -36.76
N VAL A 296 13.01 19.87 -35.96
CA VAL A 296 13.38 21.25 -36.38
C VAL A 296 13.09 22.28 -35.26
N THR A 297 14.17 22.96 -34.85
CA THR A 297 14.30 24.30 -34.19
C THR A 297 13.60 24.63 -32.86
N LEU A 298 14.44 25.11 -31.94
CA LEU A 298 14.14 25.75 -30.66
C LEU A 298 13.22 26.98 -30.80
N THR A 299 12.20 27.06 -29.94
CA THR A 299 11.85 28.31 -29.23
C THR A 299 11.40 27.98 -27.80
N PRO A 300 11.84 28.72 -26.77
CA PRO A 300 11.44 28.53 -25.39
C PRO A 300 10.15 29.30 -25.13
N ASP A 301 9.06 28.59 -24.88
CA ASP A 301 7.94 28.98 -24.02
C ASP A 301 6.78 28.00 -24.26
N LEU A 302 6.04 27.72 -23.18
CA LEU A 302 4.88 26.82 -23.08
C LEU A 302 5.22 25.37 -22.75
N PHE A 303 5.29 25.07 -21.45
CA PHE A 303 4.40 24.07 -20.83
C PHE A 303 4.16 24.48 -19.37
N SER A 304 3.08 25.22 -19.14
CA SER A 304 2.38 25.21 -17.85
C SER A 304 1.32 24.12 -17.95
N ILE A 305 1.44 23.06 -17.17
CA ILE A 305 0.34 22.10 -16.99
C ILE A 305 0.06 22.01 -15.49
N GLU A 306 -1.19 22.34 -15.15
CA GLU A 306 -1.74 22.29 -13.81
C GLU A 306 -1.74 20.85 -13.27
N GLN A 307 -1.29 20.69 -12.02
CA GLN A 307 -1.50 19.45 -11.25
C GLN A 307 -3.01 19.25 -11.04
N ASN A 308 -3.60 18.35 -11.81
CA ASN A 308 -4.75 17.59 -11.32
C ASN A 308 -4.19 16.47 -10.46
N TYR A 309 -4.62 16.39 -9.20
CA TYR A 309 -4.29 15.29 -8.28
C TYR A 309 -4.95 13.98 -8.74
N PRO A 310 -4.19 12.88 -8.88
CA PRO A 310 -4.76 11.57 -8.57
C PRO A 310 -3.80 10.69 -7.72
N ASN A 311 -4.36 10.24 -6.59
CA ASN A 311 -4.09 9.00 -5.84
C ASN A 311 -2.70 8.30 -5.99
N PRO A 312 -1.90 8.19 -4.90
CA PRO A 312 -0.57 7.55 -4.92
C PRO A 312 -0.57 6.02 -5.11
N PHE A 313 -1.72 5.35 -5.26
CA PHE A 313 -1.80 3.89 -5.49
C PHE A 313 -2.32 3.51 -6.88
N ASN A 314 -1.74 4.09 -7.94
CA ASN A 314 -2.03 3.86 -9.36
C ASN A 314 -3.32 4.54 -9.86
N PRO A 315 -3.19 5.63 -10.65
CA PRO A 315 -3.55 5.52 -12.07
C PRO A 315 -2.63 6.33 -13.02
N ILE A 316 -2.03 5.61 -13.97
CA ILE A 316 -1.79 5.96 -15.40
C ILE A 316 -1.38 7.41 -15.72
N THR A 317 -0.07 7.63 -15.86
CA THR A 317 0.56 8.63 -16.75
C THR A 317 1.76 7.97 -17.42
N THR A 318 2.17 8.40 -18.62
CA THR A 318 2.94 7.60 -19.57
C THR A 318 4.15 8.40 -20.10
N ILE A 319 5.41 7.95 -19.92
CA ILE A 319 6.58 8.52 -20.65
C ILE A 319 6.77 7.81 -21.99
N ARG A 320 6.61 8.51 -23.10
CA ARG A 320 6.98 7.97 -24.42
C ARG A 320 8.29 8.59 -24.90
N TYR A 321 9.43 7.96 -24.58
CA TYR A 321 10.73 8.45 -25.05
C TYR A 321 11.11 7.77 -26.37
N ALA A 322 11.02 8.49 -27.49
CA ALA A 322 11.46 8.01 -28.79
C ALA A 322 12.98 8.18 -28.93
N ILE A 323 13.72 7.07 -29.01
CA ILE A 323 15.12 7.14 -29.40
C ILE A 323 15.19 7.54 -30.88
N PRO A 324 15.82 8.65 -31.28
CA PRO A 324 16.00 8.96 -32.70
C PRO A 324 16.85 7.87 -33.38
N ARG A 325 16.53 7.48 -34.62
CA ARG A 325 17.42 6.58 -35.35
C ARG A 325 18.78 7.26 -35.54
N ALA A 326 19.89 6.52 -35.38
CA ALA A 326 21.21 7.06 -35.68
C ALA A 326 21.35 7.67 -37.09
N SER A 327 20.50 7.28 -38.05
CA SER A 327 20.42 7.88 -39.39
C SER A 327 19.88 9.32 -39.43
N ASP A 328 19.17 9.74 -38.39
CA ASP A 328 18.42 11.00 -38.34
C ASP A 328 19.20 12.08 -37.57
N VAL A 329 20.20 11.69 -36.78
CA VAL A 329 21.15 12.59 -36.13
C VAL A 329 22.30 12.80 -37.11
N GLY A 330 22.19 13.87 -37.90
CA GLY A 330 23.22 14.24 -38.88
C GLY A 330 24.61 14.29 -38.24
N ASP A 331 25.57 13.64 -38.91
CA ASP A 331 27.00 13.67 -38.63
C ASP A 331 27.48 15.12 -38.39
N THR A 332 27.76 15.48 -37.13
CA THR A 332 28.40 16.75 -36.78
C THR A 332 29.91 16.61 -36.65
N SER A 333 30.55 15.83 -37.53
CA SER A 333 31.99 15.95 -37.77
C SER A 333 32.31 17.10 -38.73
N LEU A 334 32.41 18.31 -38.18
CA LEU A 334 33.25 19.41 -38.70
C LEU A 334 33.81 20.24 -37.54
#